data_AF-A0A842LPH5-F1
#
_entry.id   AF-A0A842LPH5-F1
#
_cell.length_a   1.000
_cell.length_b   1.000
_cell.length_c   1.000
_cell.angle_alpha   90.00
_cell.angle_beta   90.00
_cell.angle_gamma   90.00
#
_symmetry.space_group_name_H-M   'P 1'
#
loop_
_entity.id
_entity.type
_entity.pdbx_description
1 polymer ?
#
loop_
_entity_poly.entity_id
_entity_poly.type
_entity_poly.pdbx_seq_one_letter_code
_entity_poly.pdbx_strand_id
1 'polypeptide(L)'
;DYMREKKNFAEGVARAKLVLQDVEREFEEISGRKYGAVEKYMTEDADIVFISAGTIAKEAEIAVERLREKGIKAGALRIRFLRPFPKEEVGELDAERIIVANRALSPGSDAQLTQDVKCSLFDAGKAPEVISVVCGLGGKEVTAEDFMKMSKLRKREEVWWI
;
A
#
# COMPACT_ATOMS: atom_id res chain seq x y z
N ASP A 1 -18.82 29.00 10.97
CA ASP A 1 -18.91 28.77 9.52
C ASP A 1 -18.36 27.37 9.24
N TYR A 2 -19.23 26.43 8.86
CA TYR A 2 -18.90 25.01 8.69
C TYR A 2 -17.87 24.76 7.58
N MET A 3 -17.95 25.50 6.48
CA MET A 3 -17.04 25.31 5.33
C MET A 3 -15.61 25.70 5.68
N ARG A 4 -15.45 26.77 6.45
CA ARG A 4 -14.16 27.19 6.98
C ARG A 4 -13.54 26.11 7.87
N GLU A 5 -14.31 25.49 8.76
CA GLU A 5 -13.78 24.42 9.62
C GLU A 5 -13.37 23.17 8.84
N LYS A 6 -14.12 22.79 7.80
CA LYS A 6 -13.74 21.69 6.91
C LYS A 6 -12.47 21.99 6.11
N LYS A 7 -12.32 23.21 5.62
CA LYS A 7 -11.10 23.67 4.95
C LYS A 7 -9.91 23.62 5.91
N ASN A 8 -10.04 24.15 7.12
CA ASN A 8 -8.99 24.13 8.13
C ASN A 8 -8.55 22.69 8.47
N PHE A 9 -9.51 21.76 8.61
CA PHE A 9 -9.21 20.35 8.84
C PHE A 9 -8.44 19.72 7.67
N ALA A 10 -8.89 19.94 6.43
CA ALA A 10 -8.24 19.40 5.24
C ALA A 10 -6.81 19.94 5.08
N GLU A 11 -6.62 21.26 5.29
CA GLU A 11 -5.29 21.87 5.26
C GLU A 11 -4.40 21.37 6.39
N GLY A 12 -4.95 21.14 7.58
CA GLY A 12 -4.21 20.56 8.71
C GLY A 12 -3.68 19.17 8.38
N VAL A 13 -4.51 18.29 7.79
CA VAL A 13 -4.07 16.97 7.34
C VAL A 13 -3.01 17.07 6.24
N ALA A 14 -3.18 17.97 5.27
CA ALA A 14 -2.18 18.16 4.21
C ALA A 14 -0.82 18.61 4.76
N ARG A 15 -0.81 19.54 5.72
CA ARG A 15 0.41 20.04 6.37
C ARG A 15 1.10 19.00 7.24
N ALA A 16 0.41 17.95 7.68
CA ALA A 16 1.02 16.89 8.49
C ALA A 16 2.20 16.22 7.77
N LYS A 17 2.23 16.20 6.42
CA LYS A 17 3.37 15.71 5.63
C LYS A 17 4.67 16.48 5.93
N LEU A 18 4.57 17.78 6.22
CA LEU A 18 5.73 18.63 6.49
C LEU A 18 6.38 18.31 7.84
N VAL A 19 5.54 17.97 8.84
CA VAL A 19 6.00 17.66 10.20
C VAL A 19 6.44 16.20 10.31
N LEU A 20 5.94 15.33 9.43
CA LEU A 20 6.27 13.90 9.44
C LEU A 20 7.79 13.65 9.37
N GLN A 21 8.50 14.37 8.51
CA GLN A 21 9.95 14.18 8.35
C GLN A 21 10.74 14.56 9.60
N ASP A 22 10.31 15.63 10.29
CA ASP A 22 10.94 16.05 11.55
C ASP A 22 10.69 15.04 12.66
N VAL A 23 9.44 14.55 12.78
CA VAL A 23 9.07 13.53 13.78
C VAL A 23 9.79 12.21 13.52
N GLU A 24 9.90 11.78 12.27
CA GLU A 24 10.65 10.56 11.91
C GLU A 24 12.14 10.69 12.24
N ARG A 25 12.74 11.86 12.03
CA ARG A 25 14.14 12.13 12.41
C ARG A 25 14.33 12.08 13.93
N GLU A 26 13.48 12.75 14.70
CA GLU A 26 13.52 12.71 16.16
C GLU A 26 13.31 11.28 16.69
N PHE A 27 12.42 10.52 16.06
CA PHE A 27 12.20 9.12 16.39
C PHE A 27 13.42 8.23 16.07
N GLU A 28 14.09 8.48 14.95
CA GLU A 28 15.35 7.81 14.58
C GLU A 28 16.45 8.07 15.60
N GLU A 29 16.61 9.32 16.07
CA GLU A 29 17.59 9.68 17.09
C GLU A 29 17.38 8.94 18.43
N ILE A 30 16.11 8.72 18.82
CA ILE A 30 15.77 8.06 20.08
C ILE A 30 15.86 6.53 19.96
N SER A 31 15.36 5.98 18.85
CA SER A 31 15.11 4.54 18.72
C SER A 31 16.13 3.80 17.85
N GLY A 32 16.91 4.52 17.04
CA GLY A 32 17.75 3.98 15.98
C GLY A 32 16.97 3.40 14.79
N ARG A 33 15.64 3.59 14.74
CA ARG A 33 14.77 3.07 13.68
C ARG A 33 14.27 4.22 12.83
N LYS A 34 14.30 4.02 11.53
CA LYS A 34 13.81 4.98 10.55
C LYS A 34 12.59 4.43 9.85
N TYR A 35 11.53 5.21 9.80
CA TYR A 35 10.39 4.94 8.95
C TYR A 35 10.18 6.10 7.97
N GLY A 36 9.16 5.94 7.14
CA GLY A 36 8.66 6.97 6.25
C GLY A 36 7.17 6.79 6.08
N ALA A 37 6.58 7.56 5.15
CA ALA A 37 5.16 7.41 4.82
C ALA A 37 4.85 6.02 4.23
N VAL A 38 5.86 5.37 3.63
CA VAL A 38 5.85 3.99 3.16
C VAL A 38 7.13 3.25 3.56
N GLU A 39 7.07 1.92 3.60
CA GLU A 39 8.25 1.04 3.63
C GLU A 39 8.28 0.24 2.32
N LYS A 40 9.36 0.36 1.54
CA LYS A 40 9.56 -0.40 0.30
C LYS A 40 10.40 -1.65 0.59
N TYR A 41 10.06 -2.76 -0.04
CA TYR A 41 10.79 -4.03 0.06
C TYR A 41 10.96 -4.63 -1.33
N MET A 42 12.20 -4.58 -1.85
CA MET A 42 12.60 -5.14 -3.15
C MET A 42 11.68 -4.71 -4.31
N THR A 43 11.45 -3.39 -4.44
CA THR A 43 10.50 -2.82 -5.42
C THR A 43 11.17 -2.33 -6.71
N GLU A 44 12.49 -2.20 -6.71
CA GLU A 44 13.28 -1.54 -7.76
C GLU A 44 13.29 -2.29 -9.09
N ASP A 45 13.22 -3.62 -9.06
CA ASP A 45 13.22 -4.52 -10.22
C ASP A 45 11.94 -5.38 -10.30
N ALA A 46 10.92 -5.06 -9.50
CA ALA A 46 9.75 -5.92 -9.32
C ALA A 46 8.75 -5.83 -10.48
N ASP A 47 8.43 -6.97 -11.09
CA ASP A 47 7.34 -7.09 -12.07
C ASP A 47 5.96 -7.06 -11.36
N ILE A 48 5.91 -7.54 -10.10
CA ILE A 48 4.71 -7.57 -9.26
C ILE A 48 4.99 -6.87 -7.94
N VAL A 49 4.17 -5.88 -7.56
CA VAL A 49 4.26 -5.23 -6.24
C VAL A 49 3.00 -5.46 -5.42
N PHE A 50 3.14 -6.00 -4.21
CA PHE A 50 2.08 -6.05 -3.23
C PHE A 50 2.00 -4.73 -2.46
N ILE A 51 0.83 -4.11 -2.40
CA ILE A 51 0.58 -2.95 -1.53
C ILE A 51 -0.35 -3.37 -0.41
N SER A 52 0.04 -3.07 0.83
CA SER A 52 -0.80 -3.36 2.00
C SER A 52 -0.50 -2.40 3.16
N ALA A 53 -1.30 -2.47 4.21
CA ALA A 53 -1.12 -1.67 5.42
C ALA A 53 -1.23 -2.55 6.67
N GLY A 54 -0.69 -2.07 7.79
CA GLY A 54 -0.80 -2.77 9.07
C GLY A 54 0.06 -4.04 9.15
N THR A 55 -0.46 -5.09 9.79
CA THR A 55 0.30 -6.30 10.13
C THR A 55 0.55 -7.21 8.93
N ILE A 56 -0.39 -7.30 8.00
CA ILE A 56 -0.31 -8.21 6.84
C ILE A 56 0.81 -7.83 5.86
N ALA A 57 1.37 -6.62 5.98
CA ALA A 57 2.51 -6.21 5.18
C ALA A 57 3.75 -7.06 5.45
N LYS A 58 3.92 -7.56 6.67
CA LYS A 58 5.05 -8.45 6.96
C LYS A 58 4.90 -9.81 6.26
N GLU A 59 3.67 -10.31 6.15
CA GLU A 59 3.36 -11.52 5.39
C GLU A 59 3.61 -11.32 3.88
N ALA A 60 3.37 -10.11 3.37
CA ALA A 60 3.72 -9.74 1.99
C ALA A 60 5.23 -9.82 1.75
N GLU A 61 6.08 -9.33 2.68
CA GLU A 61 7.54 -9.43 2.58
C GLU A 61 8.02 -10.89 2.56
N ILE A 62 7.46 -11.74 3.43
CA ILE A 62 7.77 -13.18 3.46
C ILE A 62 7.33 -13.84 2.13
N ALA A 63 6.19 -13.43 1.56
CA ALA A 63 5.76 -13.91 0.26
C ALA A 63 6.68 -13.44 -0.87
N VAL A 64 7.18 -12.21 -0.81
CA VAL A 64 8.18 -11.68 -1.76
C VAL A 64 9.44 -12.54 -1.77
N GLU A 65 9.98 -12.87 -0.59
CA GLU A 65 11.15 -13.77 -0.47
C GLU A 65 10.90 -15.11 -1.17
N ARG A 66 9.78 -15.77 -0.84
CA ARG A 66 9.41 -17.07 -1.42
C ARG A 66 9.13 -17.03 -2.92
N LEU A 67 8.62 -15.90 -3.43
CA LEU A 67 8.38 -15.71 -4.86
C LEU A 67 9.70 -15.47 -5.60
N ARG A 68 10.62 -14.70 -5.01
CA ARG A 68 11.96 -14.48 -5.58
C ARG A 68 12.80 -15.74 -5.61
N GLU A 69 12.72 -16.59 -4.59
CA GLU A 69 13.32 -17.95 -4.61
C GLU A 69 12.83 -18.79 -5.80
N LYS A 70 11.61 -18.52 -6.29
CA LYS A 70 11.01 -19.17 -7.46
C LYS A 70 11.28 -18.43 -8.78
N GLY A 71 12.14 -17.41 -8.78
CA GLY A 71 12.50 -16.61 -9.95
C GLY A 71 11.47 -15.56 -10.35
N ILE A 72 10.49 -15.26 -9.49
CA ILE A 72 9.48 -14.22 -9.74
C ILE A 72 9.96 -12.92 -9.10
N LYS A 73 10.11 -11.85 -9.88
CA LYS A 73 10.52 -10.54 -9.35
C LYS A 73 9.34 -9.87 -8.64
N ALA A 74 9.16 -10.21 -7.38
CA ALA A 74 8.13 -9.63 -6.52
C ALA A 74 8.72 -8.52 -5.63
N GLY A 75 7.92 -7.51 -5.33
CA GLY A 75 8.20 -6.48 -4.33
C GLY A 75 7.00 -6.27 -3.41
N ALA A 76 7.21 -5.59 -2.30
CA ALA A 76 6.15 -5.15 -1.41
C ALA A 76 6.33 -3.69 -1.02
N LEU A 77 5.22 -2.98 -0.88
CA LEU A 77 5.16 -1.62 -0.36
C LEU A 77 4.13 -1.57 0.76
N ARG A 78 4.58 -1.23 1.96
CA ARG A 78 3.72 -1.03 3.12
C ARG A 78 3.37 0.44 3.27
N ILE A 79 2.08 0.74 3.35
CA ILE A 79 1.61 2.07 3.75
C ILE A 79 1.71 2.21 5.28
N ARG A 80 2.45 3.21 5.74
CA ARG A 80 2.59 3.57 7.16
C ARG A 80 1.70 4.74 7.53
N PHE A 81 1.63 5.74 6.65
CA PHE A 81 0.77 6.91 6.80
C PHE A 81 -0.32 6.88 5.74
N LEU A 82 -1.58 6.70 6.15
CA LEU A 82 -2.70 6.65 5.21
C LEU A 82 -3.17 8.06 4.81
N ARG A 83 -3.10 9.05 5.71
CA ARG A 83 -3.53 10.43 5.48
C ARG A 83 -2.54 11.39 6.15
N PRO A 84 -1.91 12.32 5.41
CA PRO A 84 -1.98 12.48 3.96
C PRO A 84 -1.44 11.23 3.24
N PHE A 85 -2.07 10.84 2.13
CA PHE A 85 -1.69 9.62 1.42
C PHE A 85 -0.35 9.86 0.68
N PRO A 86 0.60 8.90 0.72
CA PRO A 86 1.91 9.01 0.07
C PRO A 86 1.81 8.82 -1.44
N LYS A 87 1.22 9.80 -2.12
CA LYS A 87 0.94 9.75 -3.56
C LYS A 87 2.22 9.64 -4.37
N GLU A 88 3.24 10.40 -4.00
CA GLU A 88 4.52 10.47 -4.70
C GLU A 88 5.24 9.12 -4.64
N GLU A 89 5.36 8.53 -3.44
CA GLU A 89 6.03 7.25 -3.24
C GLU A 89 5.30 6.08 -3.91
N VAL A 90 3.98 6.13 -3.99
CA VAL A 90 3.18 5.15 -4.74
C VAL A 90 3.29 5.39 -6.26
N GLY A 91 3.31 6.64 -6.70
CA GLY A 91 3.49 7.01 -8.11
C GLY A 91 4.88 6.67 -8.67
N GLU A 92 5.89 6.56 -7.82
CA GLU A 92 7.23 6.10 -8.18
C GLU A 92 7.30 4.62 -8.56
N LEU A 93 6.36 3.78 -8.12
CA LEU A 93 6.36 2.34 -8.42
C LEU A 93 6.37 2.06 -9.92
N ASP A 94 7.28 1.22 -10.37
CA ASP A 94 7.43 0.83 -11.78
C ASP A 94 7.32 -0.69 -11.91
N ALA A 95 6.08 -1.19 -11.81
CA ALA A 95 5.76 -2.61 -11.87
C ALA A 95 4.63 -2.83 -12.87
N GLU A 96 4.67 -3.95 -13.59
CA GLU A 96 3.61 -4.31 -14.56
C GLU A 96 2.27 -4.59 -13.85
N ARG A 97 2.35 -5.18 -12.65
CA ARG A 97 1.20 -5.55 -11.83
C ARG A 97 1.34 -5.06 -10.40
N ILE A 98 0.26 -4.49 -9.88
CA ILE A 98 0.13 -4.08 -8.48
C ILE A 98 -1.06 -4.80 -7.86
N ILE A 99 -0.84 -5.48 -6.74
CA ILE A 99 -1.87 -6.19 -5.99
C ILE A 99 -2.06 -5.50 -4.66
N VAL A 100 -3.24 -4.94 -4.42
CA VAL A 100 -3.56 -4.22 -3.19
C VAL A 100 -4.36 -5.12 -2.25
N ALA A 101 -3.77 -5.48 -1.12
CA ALA A 101 -4.41 -6.29 -0.08
C ALA A 101 -5.10 -5.37 0.95
N ASN A 102 -6.43 -5.44 0.97
CA ASN A 102 -7.30 -4.55 1.74
C ASN A 102 -7.94 -5.29 2.92
N ARG A 103 -7.80 -4.73 4.12
CA ARG A 103 -8.67 -5.07 5.27
C ARG A 103 -9.87 -4.13 5.37
N ALA A 104 -10.42 -3.76 4.22
CA ALA A 104 -11.54 -2.84 4.08
C ALA A 104 -12.38 -3.26 2.86
N LEU A 105 -13.67 -2.94 2.91
CA LEU A 105 -14.62 -3.22 1.84
C LEU A 105 -15.42 -1.96 1.53
N SER A 106 -15.56 -1.65 0.25
CA SER A 106 -16.43 -0.60 -0.26
C SER A 106 -17.47 -1.23 -1.20
N PRO A 107 -18.67 -1.60 -0.74
CA PRO A 107 -19.65 -2.26 -1.59
C PRO A 107 -19.94 -1.44 -2.86
N GLY A 108 -19.83 -2.06 -4.03
CA GLY A 108 -20.02 -1.41 -5.33
C GLY A 108 -18.80 -0.67 -5.88
N SER A 109 -17.64 -0.76 -5.24
CA SER A 109 -16.37 -0.20 -5.74
C SER A 109 -15.16 -0.97 -5.21
N ASP A 110 -13.98 -0.53 -5.62
CA ASP A 110 -12.73 -0.95 -4.96
C ASP A 110 -12.66 -0.43 -3.52
N ALA A 111 -11.94 -1.16 -2.66
CA ALA A 111 -11.62 -0.69 -1.33
C ALA A 111 -10.78 0.60 -1.36
N GLN A 112 -10.89 1.40 -0.29
CA GLN A 112 -10.31 2.75 -0.21
C GLN A 112 -8.82 2.82 -0.59
N LEU A 113 -8.00 1.89 -0.09
CA LEU A 113 -6.56 1.91 -0.36
C LEU A 113 -6.28 1.66 -1.86
N THR A 114 -7.00 0.73 -2.48
CA THR A 114 -6.90 0.51 -3.94
C THR A 114 -7.26 1.77 -4.73
N GLN A 115 -8.30 2.50 -4.32
CA GLN A 115 -8.69 3.75 -4.98
C GLN A 115 -7.60 4.80 -4.88
N ASP A 116 -7.01 5.00 -3.69
CA ASP A 116 -5.91 5.95 -3.49
C ASP A 116 -4.67 5.58 -4.33
N VAL A 117 -4.36 4.28 -4.43
CA VAL A 117 -3.28 3.75 -5.28
C VAL A 117 -3.55 4.04 -6.75
N LYS A 118 -4.74 3.70 -7.25
CA LYS A 118 -5.11 3.95 -8.66
C LYS A 118 -5.04 5.44 -9.01
N CYS A 119 -5.54 6.33 -8.14
CA CYS A 119 -5.42 7.77 -8.35
C CYS A 119 -3.96 8.24 -8.38
N SER A 120 -3.11 7.72 -7.48
CA SER A 120 -1.70 8.12 -7.43
C SER A 120 -0.92 7.68 -8.67
N LEU A 121 -1.18 6.48 -9.16
CA LEU A 121 -0.57 5.97 -10.40
C LEU A 121 -1.06 6.75 -11.62
N PHE A 122 -2.36 7.07 -11.67
CA PHE A 122 -2.94 7.89 -12.73
C PHE A 122 -2.34 9.30 -12.75
N ASP A 123 -2.23 9.96 -11.59
CA ASP A 123 -1.59 11.28 -11.45
C ASP A 123 -0.12 11.23 -11.93
N ALA A 124 0.56 10.09 -11.76
CA ALA A 124 1.92 9.84 -12.25
C ALA A 124 2.01 9.44 -13.74
N GLY A 125 0.89 9.39 -14.46
CA GLY A 125 0.85 8.98 -15.87
C GLY A 125 1.09 7.48 -16.11
N LYS A 126 0.94 6.64 -15.07
CA LYS A 126 1.16 5.19 -15.12
C LYS A 126 -0.16 4.44 -15.18
N ALA A 127 -0.15 3.29 -15.86
CA ALA A 127 -1.34 2.46 -16.03
C ALA A 127 -1.05 0.95 -15.88
N PRO A 128 -0.44 0.50 -14.77
CA PRO A 128 -0.21 -0.92 -14.53
C PRO A 128 -1.53 -1.67 -14.29
N GLU A 129 -1.47 -3.00 -14.33
CA GLU A 129 -2.58 -3.83 -13.91
C GLU A 129 -2.73 -3.76 -12.38
N VAL A 130 -3.77 -3.08 -11.88
CA VAL A 130 -4.07 -3.00 -10.45
C VAL A 130 -5.20 -3.95 -10.07
N ILE A 131 -4.90 -4.92 -9.18
CA ILE A 131 -5.83 -5.91 -8.64
C ILE A 131 -6.16 -5.59 -7.19
N SER A 132 -7.45 -5.57 -6.85
CA SER A 132 -7.96 -5.29 -5.51
C SER A 132 -8.32 -6.60 -4.81
N VAL A 133 -7.75 -6.86 -3.63
CA VAL A 133 -8.05 -8.07 -2.86
C VAL A 133 -8.59 -7.67 -1.49
N VAL A 134 -9.68 -8.31 -1.04
CA VAL A 134 -10.26 -8.09 0.30
C VAL A 134 -9.94 -9.29 1.17
N CYS A 135 -9.14 -9.07 2.21
CA CYS A 135 -8.65 -10.15 3.06
C CYS A 135 -8.69 -9.78 4.54
N GLY A 136 -8.77 -10.78 5.41
CA GLY A 136 -8.53 -10.58 6.84
C GLY A 136 -9.60 -9.75 7.55
N LEU A 137 -10.81 -9.65 7.00
CA LEU A 137 -11.93 -9.01 7.68
C LEU A 137 -12.32 -9.79 8.93
N GLY A 138 -12.81 -9.09 9.96
CA GLY A 138 -13.23 -9.71 11.22
C GLY A 138 -12.09 -10.39 11.99
N GLY A 139 -10.83 -9.99 11.75
CA GLY A 139 -9.68 -10.58 12.43
C GLY A 139 -9.19 -11.89 11.81
N LYS A 140 -9.74 -12.30 10.67
CA LYS A 140 -9.23 -13.46 9.93
C LYS A 140 -7.74 -13.31 9.63
N GLU A 141 -7.05 -14.44 9.75
CA GLU A 141 -5.63 -14.55 9.45
C GLU A 141 -5.39 -14.40 7.95
N VAL A 142 -4.27 -13.77 7.60
CA VAL A 142 -3.77 -13.65 6.23
C VAL A 142 -2.31 -14.02 6.30
N THR A 143 -1.89 -14.98 5.48
CA THR A 143 -0.54 -15.55 5.53
C THR A 143 0.27 -15.22 4.27
N ALA A 144 1.58 -15.44 4.32
CA ALA A 144 2.44 -15.33 3.15
C ALA A 144 1.97 -16.26 2.01
N GLU A 145 1.43 -17.42 2.31
CA GLU A 145 0.87 -18.33 1.31
C GLU A 145 -0.34 -17.71 0.58
N ASP A 146 -1.12 -16.89 1.28
CA ASP A 146 -2.23 -16.17 0.68
C ASP A 146 -1.74 -15.10 -0.29
N PHE A 147 -0.71 -14.33 0.06
CA PHE A 147 -0.06 -13.41 -0.88
C PHE A 147 0.54 -14.13 -2.09
N MET A 148 1.12 -15.32 -1.89
CA MET A 148 1.60 -16.15 -3.00
C MET A 148 0.46 -16.58 -3.93
N LYS A 149 -0.72 -16.93 -3.40
CA LYS A 149 -1.91 -17.19 -4.23
C LYS A 149 -2.36 -15.92 -4.96
N MET A 150 -2.35 -14.77 -4.28
CA MET A 150 -2.72 -13.48 -4.88
C MET A 150 -1.85 -13.14 -6.09
N SER A 151 -0.56 -13.49 -6.10
CA SER A 151 0.35 -13.25 -7.25
C SER A 151 -0.15 -13.87 -8.57
N LYS A 152 -0.99 -14.90 -8.49
CA LYS A 152 -1.52 -15.65 -9.63
C LYS A 152 -2.88 -15.13 -10.11
N LEU A 153 -3.49 -14.20 -9.37
CA LEU A 153 -4.81 -13.65 -9.70
C LEU A 153 -4.75 -12.87 -11.03
N ARG A 154 -5.89 -12.82 -11.71
CA ARG A 154 -6.09 -12.01 -12.92
C ARG A 154 -7.14 -10.94 -12.66
N LYS A 155 -7.06 -9.80 -13.37
CA LYS A 155 -7.95 -8.63 -13.20
C LYS A 155 -9.46 -8.92 -13.23
N ARG A 156 -9.92 -10.04 -13.79
CA ARG A 156 -11.35 -10.44 -13.78
C ARG A 156 -11.82 -11.06 -12.45
N GLU A 157 -10.92 -11.30 -11.51
CA GLU A 157 -11.22 -11.82 -10.18
C GLU A 157 -11.32 -10.64 -9.20
N GLU A 158 -12.34 -9.79 -9.39
CA GLU A 158 -12.40 -8.43 -8.82
C GLU A 158 -12.51 -8.38 -7.28
N VAL A 159 -12.84 -9.49 -6.62
CA VAL A 159 -12.75 -9.59 -5.16
C VAL A 159 -12.40 -11.02 -4.78
N TRP A 160 -11.14 -11.27 -4.45
CA TRP A 160 -10.76 -12.53 -3.81
C TRP A 160 -10.94 -12.39 -2.30
N TRP A 161 -11.70 -13.32 -1.72
CA TRP A 161 -12.04 -13.33 -0.29
C TRP A 161 -11.22 -14.40 0.42
N ILE A 162 -10.51 -13.97 1.47
CA ILE A 162 -9.80 -14.85 2.42
C ILE A 162 -10.32 -14.57 3.82
#